data_AF-A0A1I3BML5-F1
#
_entry.id   AF-A0A1I3BML5-F1
#
_cell.length_a   1.000
_cell.length_b   1.000
_cell.length_c   1.000
_cell.angle_alpha   90.00
_cell.angle_beta   90.00
_cell.angle_gamma   90.00
#
_symmetry.space_group_name_H-M   'P 1'
#
loop_
_entity.id
_entity.type
_entity.pdbx_description
1 polymer ?
#
loop_
_entity_poly.entity_id
_entity_poly.type
_entity_poly.pdbx_seq_one_letter_code
_entity_poly.pdbx_strand_id
1 'polypeptide(L)'
;MEAIAELFAAIMQALIGLFVALIELCFTTIDALFSLVFGWEPRNKQQKANTDAPAQPGAAEEVQKTTSVQSSQIWSASLIIVPAIVIWIVGSIVYSEIQSAREKAAKQLVKSTASEVITSLGQGEDPPVGPMKVTDPWGQPLELFLDKTLVGTLVVVRSSGRDRKPGTIDDILEITGHGNSVDKIADQLGDKAARIMGEKLKNLFDK
;
A
#
# COMPACT_ATOMS: atom_id res chain seq x y z
N MET A 1 -2.08 29.94 37.57
CA MET A 1 -2.99 29.19 36.68
C MET A 1 -3.42 30.06 35.50
N GLU A 2 -3.76 31.34 35.70
CA GLU A 2 -4.13 32.28 34.62
C GLU A 2 -3.04 32.48 33.56
N ALA A 3 -1.79 32.72 33.95
CA ALA A 3 -0.69 32.93 32.99
C ALA A 3 -0.42 31.73 32.06
N ILE A 4 -0.73 30.50 32.49
CA ILE A 4 -0.57 29.29 31.65
C ILE A 4 -1.69 29.22 30.61
N ALA A 5 -2.91 29.63 30.98
CA ALA A 5 -4.05 29.65 30.07
C ALA A 5 -3.87 30.72 28.97
N GLU A 6 -3.36 31.90 29.30
CA GLU A 6 -3.06 32.97 28.33
C GLU A 6 -1.98 32.54 27.32
N LEU A 7 -0.93 31.87 27.79
CA LEU A 7 0.12 31.33 26.91
C LEU A 7 -0.47 30.29 25.93
N PHE A 8 -1.34 29.41 26.42
CA PHE A 8 -1.97 28.39 25.58
C PHE A 8 -2.89 29.01 24.52
N ALA A 9 -3.67 30.02 24.91
CA ALA A 9 -4.54 30.75 23.98
C ALA A 9 -3.73 31.45 22.87
N ALA A 10 -2.62 32.11 23.22
CA ALA A 10 -1.74 32.77 22.25
C ALA A 10 -1.11 31.78 21.26
N ILE A 11 -0.67 30.61 21.74
CA ILE A 11 -0.12 29.55 20.88
C ILE A 11 -1.20 29.01 19.93
N MET A 12 -2.41 28.75 20.43
CA MET A 12 -3.52 28.30 19.60
C MET A 12 -3.88 29.30 18.51
N GLN A 13 -3.90 30.60 18.85
CA GLN A 13 -4.17 31.66 17.89
C GLN A 13 -3.07 31.76 16.81
N ALA A 14 -1.80 31.62 17.20
CA ALA A 14 -0.69 31.58 16.25
C ALA A 14 -0.76 30.36 15.31
N LEU A 15 -1.12 29.19 15.82
CA LEU A 15 -1.32 27.97 15.03
C LEU A 15 -2.46 28.12 14.02
N ILE A 16 -3.58 28.72 14.44
CA ILE A 16 -4.70 29.03 13.54
C ILE A 16 -4.25 30.00 12.44
N GLY A 17 -3.52 31.06 12.80
CA GLY A 17 -2.99 32.01 11.83
C GLY A 17 -2.05 31.36 10.81
N LEU A 18 -1.15 30.49 11.27
CA LEU A 18 -0.25 29.73 10.40
C LEU A 18 -1.01 28.80 9.46
N PHE A 19 -2.05 28.13 9.96
CA PHE A 19 -2.90 27.25 9.16
C PHE A 19 -3.64 28.00 8.05
N VAL A 20 -4.20 29.18 8.35
CA VAL A 20 -4.85 30.05 7.36
C VAL A 20 -3.84 30.52 6.30
N ALA A 21 -2.64 30.95 6.72
CA ALA A 21 -1.60 31.38 5.79
C ALA A 21 -1.13 30.25 4.84
N LEU A 22 -1.02 29.02 5.36
CA LEU A 22 -0.69 27.85 4.54
C LEU A 22 -1.79 27.53 3.53
N ILE A 23 -3.06 27.69 3.91
CA ILE A 23 -4.19 27.53 2.99
C ILE A 23 -4.12 28.58 1.88
N GLU A 24 -3.91 29.86 2.20
CA GLU A 24 -3.77 30.93 1.20
C GLU A 24 -2.58 30.69 0.26
N LEU A 25 -1.45 30.19 0.80
CA LEU A 25 -0.30 29.81 0.00
C LEU A 25 -0.63 28.65 -0.96
N CYS A 26 -1.38 27.66 -0.51
CA CYS A 26 -1.87 26.56 -1.36
C CYS A 26 -2.80 27.09 -2.47
N PHE A 27 -3.72 28.00 -2.17
CA PHE A 27 -4.59 28.60 -3.19
C PHE A 27 -3.80 29.39 -4.23
N THR A 28 -2.89 30.27 -3.79
CA THR A 28 -2.07 31.09 -4.70
C THR A 28 -1.14 30.24 -5.57
N THR A 29 -0.58 29.17 -5.03
CA THR A 29 0.25 28.23 -5.79
C THR A 29 -0.56 27.40 -6.79
N ILE A 30 -1.77 26.94 -6.41
CA ILE A 30 -2.68 26.25 -7.33
C ILE A 30 -3.11 27.19 -8.46
N ASP A 31 -3.50 28.44 -8.17
CA ASP A 31 -3.89 29.41 -9.20
C ASP A 31 -2.72 29.74 -10.15
N ALA A 32 -1.50 29.85 -9.62
CA ALA A 32 -0.30 30.04 -10.42
C ALA A 32 -0.03 28.84 -11.34
N LEU A 33 -0.15 27.61 -10.82
CA LEU A 33 -0.01 26.38 -11.61
C LEU A 33 -1.11 26.26 -12.66
N PHE A 34 -2.36 26.58 -12.31
CA PHE A 34 -3.48 26.54 -13.23
C PHE A 34 -3.30 27.57 -14.35
N SER A 35 -2.84 28.78 -14.02
CA SER A 35 -2.48 29.80 -15.01
C SER A 35 -1.31 29.36 -15.90
N LEU A 36 -0.37 28.58 -15.39
CA LEU A 36 0.77 28.08 -16.15
C LEU A 36 0.36 26.94 -17.10
N VAL A 37 -0.51 26.04 -16.66
CA VAL A 37 -0.98 24.87 -17.44
C VAL A 37 -2.06 25.27 -18.46
N PHE A 38 -3.01 26.13 -18.06
CA PHE A 38 -4.19 26.49 -18.87
C PHE A 38 -4.12 27.91 -19.46
N GLY A 39 -3.28 28.80 -18.93
CA GLY A 39 -3.08 30.14 -19.48
C GLY A 39 -2.23 30.17 -20.76
N TRP A 40 -1.83 29.00 -21.27
CA TRP A 40 -1.15 28.86 -22.56
C TRP A 40 -2.13 28.62 -23.73
N GLU A 41 -3.36 29.10 -23.61
CA GLU A 41 -4.27 29.20 -24.74
C GLU A 41 -3.95 30.49 -25.54
N PRO A 42 -3.64 30.40 -26.84
CA PRO A 42 -3.14 31.55 -27.58
C PRO A 42 -4.25 32.58 -27.77
N ARG A 43 -4.18 33.65 -26.95
CA ARG A 43 -4.92 34.92 -27.06
C ARG A 43 -4.90 35.53 -28.48
N ASN A 44 -4.04 35.02 -29.36
CA ASN A 44 -3.85 35.43 -30.74
C ASN A 44 -4.99 35.04 -31.71
N LYS A 45 -5.96 34.19 -31.31
CA LYS A 45 -7.07 33.82 -32.20
C LYS A 45 -8.25 34.81 -32.18
N GLN A 46 -8.48 35.55 -31.10
CA GLN A 46 -9.58 36.53 -31.04
C GLN A 46 -9.24 37.86 -31.72
N GLN A 47 -7.96 38.26 -31.81
CA GLN A 47 -7.58 39.49 -32.52
C GLN A 47 -7.64 39.37 -34.05
N LYS A 48 -7.59 38.17 -34.63
CA LYS A 48 -7.66 38.01 -36.10
C LYS A 48 -9.09 37.99 -36.67
N ALA A 49 -10.12 37.87 -35.85
CA ALA A 49 -11.51 37.87 -36.33
C ALA A 49 -12.13 39.29 -36.42
N ASN A 50 -11.53 40.30 -35.79
CA ASN A 50 -12.08 41.67 -35.74
C ASN A 50 -11.38 42.68 -36.67
N THR A 51 -10.32 42.29 -37.38
CA THR A 51 -9.57 43.22 -38.24
C THR A 51 -10.09 43.26 -39.69
N ASP A 52 -10.93 42.31 -40.11
CA ASP A 52 -11.45 42.22 -41.48
C ASP A 52 -12.95 42.60 -41.63
N ALA A 53 -13.56 43.19 -40.59
CA ALA A 53 -14.94 43.70 -40.70
C ALA A 53 -14.94 45.12 -41.31
N PRO A 54 -15.66 45.37 -42.42
CA PRO A 54 -15.76 46.71 -43.01
C PRO A 54 -16.46 47.66 -42.03
N ALA A 55 -15.83 48.82 -41.80
CA ALA A 55 -16.31 49.86 -40.90
C ALA A 55 -17.73 50.32 -41.30
N GLN A 56 -18.75 49.87 -40.56
CA GLN A 56 -20.07 50.49 -40.57
C GLN A 56 -20.09 51.66 -39.58
N PRO A 57 -20.29 52.92 -40.02
CA PRO A 57 -20.46 54.04 -39.13
C PRO A 57 -21.91 54.03 -38.60
N GLY A 58 -22.14 53.40 -37.45
CA GLY A 58 -23.47 53.43 -36.81
C GLY A 58 -23.70 52.52 -35.60
N ALA A 59 -22.84 51.53 -35.33
CA ALA A 59 -23.10 50.52 -34.29
C ALA A 59 -22.22 50.69 -33.03
N ALA A 60 -22.07 51.93 -32.53
CA ALA A 60 -21.17 52.21 -31.41
C ALA A 60 -21.78 51.99 -30.01
N GLU A 61 -23.03 51.52 -29.87
CA GLU A 61 -23.72 51.55 -28.57
C GLU A 61 -24.14 50.19 -27.98
N GLU A 62 -23.96 49.06 -28.67
CA GLU A 62 -24.49 47.76 -28.19
C GLU A 62 -23.46 46.67 -27.83
N VAL A 63 -22.17 46.96 -27.76
CA VAL A 63 -21.14 45.92 -27.53
C VAL A 63 -20.72 45.76 -26.05
N GLN A 64 -21.40 46.42 -25.11
CA GLN A 64 -20.91 46.52 -23.72
C GLN A 64 -21.63 45.64 -22.66
N LYS A 65 -22.43 44.63 -23.03
CA LYS A 65 -23.31 43.94 -22.05
C LYS A 65 -23.11 42.45 -21.79
N THR A 66 -22.10 41.77 -22.34
CA THR A 66 -22.00 40.30 -22.19
C THR A 66 -20.82 39.78 -21.36
N THR A 67 -20.11 40.62 -20.61
CA THR A 67 -18.89 40.19 -19.88
C THR A 67 -18.99 40.25 -18.35
N SER A 68 -20.18 40.12 -17.75
CA SER A 68 -20.34 40.21 -16.29
C SER A 68 -20.85 38.94 -15.58
N VAL A 69 -21.13 37.84 -16.28
CA VAL A 69 -21.78 36.66 -15.67
C VAL A 69 -20.77 35.61 -15.15
N GLN A 70 -19.47 35.72 -15.46
CA GLN A 70 -18.56 34.59 -15.24
C GLN A 70 -17.76 34.61 -13.92
N SER A 71 -17.77 35.70 -13.14
CA SER A 71 -16.90 35.83 -11.96
C SER A 71 -17.48 35.24 -10.67
N SER A 72 -18.80 35.20 -10.47
CA SER A 72 -19.41 34.73 -9.21
C SER A 72 -19.49 33.21 -9.07
N GLN A 73 -19.49 32.47 -10.19
CA GLN A 73 -19.61 31.01 -10.21
C GLN A 73 -18.28 30.30 -9.89
N ILE A 74 -17.15 30.98 -10.04
CA ILE A 74 -15.81 30.44 -9.78
C ILE A 74 -15.52 30.38 -8.26
N TRP A 75 -16.05 31.35 -7.49
CA TRP A 75 -15.81 31.45 -6.04
C TRP A 75 -16.59 30.42 -5.21
N SER A 76 -17.75 29.98 -5.68
CA SER A 76 -18.52 28.93 -5.00
C SER A 76 -17.96 27.54 -5.27
N ALA A 77 -17.37 27.30 -6.44
CA ALA A 77 -16.74 26.02 -6.77
C ALA A 77 -15.45 25.77 -5.95
N SER A 78 -14.63 26.80 -5.72
CA SER A 78 -13.38 26.68 -4.96
C SER A 78 -13.60 26.28 -3.49
N LEU A 79 -14.69 26.73 -2.87
CA LEU A 79 -15.07 26.37 -1.49
C LEU A 79 -15.38 24.89 -1.29
N ILE A 80 -15.76 24.16 -2.34
CA ILE A 80 -16.08 22.72 -2.27
C ILE A 80 -14.87 21.87 -2.70
N ILE A 81 -14.14 22.32 -3.73
CA ILE A 81 -13.02 21.56 -4.30
C ILE A 81 -11.86 21.44 -3.30
N VAL A 82 -11.52 22.52 -2.59
CA VAL A 82 -10.38 22.50 -1.66
C VAL A 82 -10.58 21.57 -0.46
N PRO A 83 -11.70 21.59 0.29
CA PRO A 83 -11.89 20.61 1.36
C PRO A 83 -11.93 19.18 0.83
N ALA A 84 -12.47 18.93 -0.37
CA ALA A 84 -12.43 17.62 -0.99
C ALA A 84 -10.99 17.13 -1.27
N ILE A 85 -10.12 18.01 -1.79
CA ILE A 85 -8.70 17.70 -2.01
C ILE A 85 -7.99 17.44 -0.67
N VAL A 86 -8.22 18.26 0.35
CA VAL A 86 -7.61 18.07 1.68
C VAL A 86 -8.03 16.73 2.28
N ILE A 87 -9.33 16.39 2.24
CA ILE A 87 -9.84 15.10 2.71
C ILE A 87 -9.20 13.94 1.93
N TRP A 88 -9.04 14.08 0.60
CA TRP A 88 -8.40 13.06 -0.22
C TRP A 88 -6.92 12.88 0.12
N ILE A 89 -6.16 13.96 0.31
CA ILE A 89 -4.74 13.91 0.71
C ILE A 89 -4.59 13.26 2.09
N VAL A 90 -5.33 13.76 3.09
CA VAL A 90 -5.26 13.22 4.46
C VAL A 90 -5.70 11.77 4.48
N GLY A 91 -6.78 11.43 3.78
CA GLY A 91 -7.27 10.06 3.64
C GLY A 91 -6.23 9.14 3.02
N SER A 92 -5.51 9.59 1.98
CA SER A 92 -4.45 8.82 1.34
C SER A 92 -3.27 8.58 2.28
N ILE A 93 -2.85 9.59 3.06
CA ILE A 93 -1.75 9.45 4.03
C ILE A 93 -2.12 8.42 5.10
N VAL A 94 -3.28 8.62 5.76
CA VAL A 94 -3.77 7.71 6.81
C VAL A 94 -3.96 6.30 6.27
N TYR A 95 -4.50 6.15 5.07
CA TYR A 95 -4.65 4.84 4.42
C TYR A 95 -3.29 4.16 4.22
N SER A 96 -2.27 4.89 3.75
CA SER A 96 -0.94 4.33 3.52
C SER A 96 -0.25 3.89 4.82
N GLU A 97 -0.39 4.65 5.91
CA GLU A 97 0.15 4.28 7.22
C GLU A 97 -0.52 3.02 7.78
N ILE A 98 -1.86 2.93 7.66
CA ILE A 98 -2.61 1.75 8.11
C ILE A 98 -2.18 0.51 7.31
N GLN A 99 -1.99 0.62 6.00
CA GLN A 99 -1.53 -0.51 5.18
C GLN A 99 -0.11 -0.92 5.56
N SER A 100 0.81 0.04 5.75
CA SER A 100 2.18 -0.23 6.20
C SER A 100 2.20 -0.93 7.57
N ALA A 101 1.37 -0.49 8.51
CA ALA A 101 1.25 -1.11 9.82
C ALA A 101 0.73 -2.55 9.72
N ARG A 102 -0.28 -2.80 8.87
CA ARG A 102 -0.81 -4.14 8.61
C ARG A 102 0.23 -5.06 7.99
N GLU A 103 0.97 -4.60 6.99
CA GLU A 103 2.05 -5.37 6.37
C GLU A 103 3.15 -5.74 7.38
N LYS A 104 3.54 -4.81 8.25
CA LYS A 104 4.52 -5.08 9.33
C LYS A 104 3.99 -6.12 10.31
N ALA A 105 2.73 -6.00 10.73
CA ALA A 105 2.09 -6.95 11.62
C ALA A 105 1.98 -8.34 10.98
N ALA A 106 1.61 -8.42 9.70
CA ALA A 106 1.55 -9.67 8.96
C ALA A 106 2.92 -10.35 8.85
N LYS A 107 3.98 -9.58 8.52
CA LYS A 107 5.36 -10.09 8.48
C LYS A 107 5.81 -10.66 9.83
N GLN A 108 5.53 -9.93 10.91
CA GLN A 108 5.85 -10.40 12.27
C GLN A 108 5.07 -11.67 12.62
N LEU A 109 3.78 -11.71 12.28
CA LEU A 109 2.92 -12.85 12.52
C LEU A 109 3.42 -14.10 11.79
N VAL A 110 3.62 -14.01 10.46
CA VAL A 110 4.13 -15.09 9.62
C VAL A 110 5.47 -15.62 10.15
N LYS A 111 6.38 -14.72 10.56
CA LYS A 111 7.66 -15.08 11.16
C LYS A 111 7.53 -15.79 12.51
N SER A 112 6.66 -15.29 13.40
CA SER A 112 6.42 -15.93 14.70
C SER A 112 5.79 -17.31 14.53
N THR A 113 4.86 -17.46 13.59
CA THR A 113 4.20 -18.73 13.28
C THR A 113 5.18 -19.74 12.69
N ALA A 114 6.06 -19.31 11.77
CA ALA A 114 7.12 -20.18 11.26
C ALA A 114 8.05 -20.67 12.38
N SER A 115 8.40 -19.79 13.32
CA SER A 115 9.24 -20.14 14.48
C SER A 115 8.55 -21.13 15.43
N GLU A 116 7.26 -20.95 15.67
CA GLU A 116 6.43 -21.88 16.46
C GLU A 116 6.37 -23.26 15.80
N VAL A 117 6.12 -23.32 14.49
CA VAL A 117 6.10 -24.56 13.71
C VAL A 117 7.43 -25.30 13.78
N ILE A 118 8.56 -24.60 13.66
CA ILE A 118 9.90 -25.22 13.81
C ILE A 118 10.09 -25.79 15.21
N THR A 119 9.59 -25.08 16.23
CA THR A 119 9.70 -25.53 17.62
C THR A 119 8.88 -26.82 17.82
N SER A 120 7.66 -26.89 17.29
CA SER A 120 6.83 -28.10 17.31
C SER A 120 7.48 -29.26 16.56
N LEU A 121 8.09 -29.00 15.39
CA LEU A 121 8.84 -30.01 14.63
C LEU A 121 10.02 -30.57 15.45
N GLY A 122 10.73 -29.71 16.19
CA GLY A 122 11.81 -30.12 17.09
C GLY A 122 11.35 -31.02 18.25
N GLN A 123 10.08 -30.92 18.64
CA GLN A 123 9.45 -31.78 19.65
C GLN A 123 8.89 -33.08 19.07
N GLY A 124 8.96 -33.27 17.75
CA GLY A 124 8.46 -34.45 17.05
C GLY A 124 6.97 -34.38 16.70
N GLU A 125 6.33 -33.21 16.83
CA GLU A 125 4.97 -32.98 16.39
C GLU A 125 4.96 -32.50 14.93
N ASP A 126 4.18 -33.17 14.08
CA ASP A 126 3.96 -32.75 12.69
C ASP A 126 2.73 -31.84 12.61
N PRO A 127 2.89 -30.52 12.35
CA PRO A 127 1.75 -29.63 12.26
C PRO A 127 0.93 -29.89 10.98
N PRO A 128 -0.40 -29.68 11.03
CA PRO A 128 -1.25 -29.87 9.87
C PRO A 128 -0.91 -28.87 8.75
N VAL A 129 -0.57 -29.39 7.58
CA VAL A 129 -0.31 -28.61 6.36
C VAL A 129 -1.62 -28.01 5.82
N GLY A 130 -1.55 -26.80 5.26
CA GLY A 130 -2.68 -26.09 4.67
C GLY A 130 -3.13 -24.88 5.48
N PRO A 131 -4.42 -24.48 5.37
CA PRO A 131 -4.94 -23.31 6.07
C PRO A 131 -4.92 -23.47 7.59
N MET A 132 -4.32 -22.50 8.26
CA MET A 132 -4.20 -22.43 9.71
C MET A 132 -5.39 -21.67 10.31
N LYS A 133 -5.66 -21.89 11.60
CA LYS A 133 -6.65 -21.11 12.35
C LYS A 133 -6.24 -19.66 12.60
N VAL A 134 -4.93 -19.38 12.51
CA VAL A 134 -4.37 -18.04 12.69
C VAL A 134 -4.65 -17.22 11.43
N THR A 135 -5.23 -16.04 11.61
CA THR A 135 -5.59 -15.14 10.51
C THR A 135 -4.67 -13.93 10.46
N ASP A 136 -4.37 -13.46 9.26
CA ASP A 136 -3.62 -12.24 9.02
C ASP A 136 -4.46 -10.96 9.29
N PRO A 137 -3.85 -9.75 9.24
CA PRO A 137 -4.56 -8.48 9.44
C PRO A 137 -5.66 -8.17 8.40
N TRP A 138 -5.74 -8.93 7.31
CA TRP A 138 -6.79 -8.80 6.28
C TRP A 138 -7.89 -9.86 6.45
N GLY A 139 -7.79 -10.69 7.49
CA GLY A 139 -8.77 -11.71 7.86
C GLY A 139 -8.65 -13.00 7.04
N GLN A 140 -7.52 -13.23 6.37
CA GLN A 140 -7.27 -14.49 5.65
C GLN A 140 -6.52 -15.47 6.56
N PRO A 141 -6.84 -16.77 6.54
CA PRO A 141 -6.05 -17.76 7.24
C PRO A 141 -4.63 -17.81 6.67
N LEU A 142 -3.63 -17.95 7.53
CA LEU A 142 -2.27 -18.26 7.08
C LEU A 142 -2.24 -19.66 6.47
N GLU A 143 -1.34 -19.89 5.53
CA GLU A 143 -1.13 -21.20 4.94
C GLU A 143 0.24 -21.73 5.30
N LEU A 144 0.28 -22.98 5.76
CA LEU A 144 1.50 -23.70 6.08
C LEU A 144 1.80 -24.72 4.98
N PHE A 145 3.02 -24.69 4.45
CA PHE A 145 3.58 -25.73 3.60
C PHE A 145 4.81 -26.33 4.27
N LEU A 146 4.89 -27.66 4.24
CA LEU A 146 6.05 -28.41 4.74
C LEU A 146 6.60 -29.25 3.60
N ASP A 147 7.85 -29.01 3.24
CA ASP A 147 8.58 -29.86 2.29
C ASP A 147 9.65 -30.65 3.04
N LYS A 148 9.41 -31.96 3.19
CA LYS A 148 10.27 -32.87 3.96
C LYS A 148 11.32 -33.48 3.04
N THR A 149 12.57 -33.12 3.27
CA THR A 149 13.74 -33.67 2.55
C THR A 149 14.57 -34.55 3.48
N LEU A 150 15.56 -35.27 2.92
CA LEU A 150 16.48 -36.10 3.72
C LEU A 150 17.30 -35.26 4.73
N VAL A 151 17.66 -34.04 4.34
CA VAL A 151 18.54 -33.16 5.13
C VAL A 151 17.75 -32.37 6.17
N GLY A 152 16.42 -32.30 6.05
CA GLY A 152 15.56 -31.57 6.97
C GLY A 152 14.19 -31.24 6.38
N THR A 153 13.43 -30.45 7.11
CA THR A 153 12.10 -29.96 6.70
C THR A 153 12.17 -28.48 6.36
N LEU A 154 11.74 -28.11 5.15
CA LEU A 154 11.51 -26.73 4.77
C LEU A 154 10.10 -26.34 5.22
N VAL A 155 10.02 -25.31 6.06
CA VAL A 155 8.78 -24.72 6.55
C VAL A 155 8.54 -23.44 5.77
N VAL A 156 7.38 -23.35 5.14
CA VAL A 156 6.93 -22.13 4.45
C VAL A 156 5.60 -21.71 5.04
N VAL A 157 5.56 -20.52 5.65
CA VAL A 157 4.31 -19.90 6.11
C VAL A 157 3.98 -18.73 5.20
N ARG A 158 2.74 -18.66 4.73
CA ARG A 158 2.27 -17.66 3.77
C ARG A 158 1.04 -16.92 4.27
N SER A 159 1.01 -15.60 4.05
CA SER A 159 -0.19 -14.75 4.06
C SER A 159 -0.45 -14.27 2.64
N SER A 160 -1.71 -14.30 2.19
CA SER A 160 -2.14 -13.78 0.88
C SER A 160 -2.16 -12.25 0.79
N GLY A 161 -1.73 -11.55 1.85
CA GLY A 161 -1.58 -10.11 1.82
C GLY A 161 -2.88 -9.34 1.58
N ARG A 162 -2.72 -8.14 1.02
CA ARG A 162 -3.80 -7.16 0.86
C ARG A 162 -4.83 -7.57 -0.20
N ASP A 163 -4.40 -8.18 -1.30
CA ASP A 163 -5.26 -8.55 -2.41
C ASP A 163 -6.07 -9.84 -2.15
N ARG A 164 -5.74 -10.55 -1.07
CA ARG A 164 -6.38 -11.80 -0.63
C ARG A 164 -6.30 -12.90 -1.69
N LYS A 165 -5.32 -12.85 -2.57
CA LYS A 165 -5.14 -13.84 -3.64
C LYS A 165 -3.80 -14.53 -3.44
N PRO A 166 -3.78 -15.86 -3.26
CA PRO A 166 -2.53 -16.58 -3.15
C PRO A 166 -1.75 -16.55 -4.48
N GLY A 167 -0.43 -16.49 -4.39
CA GLY A 167 0.50 -16.55 -5.51
C GLY A 167 0.75 -15.21 -6.19
N THR A 168 0.43 -14.09 -5.54
CA THR A 168 0.67 -12.74 -6.07
C THR A 168 1.90 -12.09 -5.45
N ILE A 169 2.27 -10.91 -5.94
CA ILE A 169 3.40 -10.12 -5.43
C ILE A 169 3.10 -9.59 -4.01
N ASP A 170 1.82 -9.52 -3.64
CA ASP A 170 1.37 -9.06 -2.32
C ASP A 170 1.51 -10.18 -1.26
N ASP A 171 1.84 -11.42 -1.65
CA ASP A 171 2.07 -12.54 -0.73
C ASP A 171 3.25 -12.25 0.20
N ILE A 172 3.02 -12.45 1.49
CA ILE A 172 4.06 -12.37 2.52
C ILE A 172 4.41 -13.78 2.94
N LEU A 173 5.67 -14.17 2.71
CA LEU A 173 6.18 -15.51 2.96
C LEU A 173 7.39 -15.50 3.89
N GLU A 174 7.42 -16.42 4.83
CA GLU A 174 8.62 -16.77 5.61
C GLU A 174 9.00 -18.21 5.28
N ILE A 175 10.24 -18.38 4.82
CA ILE A 175 10.82 -19.68 4.51
C ILE A 175 11.90 -19.96 5.54
N THR A 176 11.79 -21.07 6.25
CA THR A 176 12.78 -21.45 7.25
C THR A 176 13.01 -22.96 7.23
N GLY A 177 14.26 -23.39 7.36
CA GLY A 177 14.63 -24.80 7.40
C GLY A 177 14.80 -25.31 8.84
N HIS A 178 14.29 -26.51 9.11
CA HIS A 178 14.63 -27.29 10.29
C HIS A 178 15.51 -28.47 9.87
N GLY A 179 16.81 -28.40 10.18
CA GLY A 179 17.77 -29.46 9.83
C GLY A 179 17.56 -30.70 10.69
N ASN A 180 17.63 -31.88 10.08
CA ASN A 180 17.70 -33.13 10.84
C ASN A 180 19.09 -33.25 11.49
N SER A 181 19.14 -33.74 12.73
CA SER A 181 20.41 -34.10 13.38
C SER A 181 21.17 -35.10 12.51
N VAL A 182 22.51 -35.00 12.48
CA VAL A 182 23.38 -35.87 11.68
C VAL A 182 23.11 -37.35 11.93
N ASP A 183 22.80 -37.72 13.17
CA ASP A 183 22.47 -39.10 13.56
C ASP A 183 21.21 -39.62 12.86
N LYS A 184 20.15 -38.79 12.75
CA LYS A 184 18.92 -39.17 12.02
C LYS A 184 19.17 -39.31 10.52
N ILE A 185 20.07 -38.50 9.96
CA ILE A 185 20.46 -38.60 8.56
C ILE A 185 21.20 -39.92 8.32
N ALA A 186 22.12 -40.29 9.22
CA ALA A 186 22.87 -41.54 9.16
C ALA A 186 21.95 -42.77 9.27
N ASP A 187 20.99 -42.76 10.20
CA ASP A 187 20.03 -43.85 10.36
C ASP A 187 19.16 -44.04 9.11
N GLN A 188 18.62 -42.96 8.53
CA GLN A 188 17.81 -43.05 7.31
C GLN A 188 18.61 -43.50 6.08
N LEU A 189 19.88 -43.11 5.99
CA LEU A 189 20.79 -43.59 4.94
C LEU A 189 21.14 -45.05 5.13
N GLY A 190 21.39 -45.47 6.38
CA GLY A 190 21.64 -46.86 6.77
C GLY A 190 20.46 -47.76 6.41
N ASP A 191 19.23 -47.37 6.79
CA ASP A 191 18.01 -48.11 6.48
C ASP A 191 17.77 -48.23 4.97
N LYS A 192 17.97 -47.14 4.21
CA LYS A 192 17.89 -47.19 2.75
C LYS A 192 18.95 -48.11 2.14
N ALA A 193 20.19 -48.04 2.62
CA ALA A 193 21.28 -48.88 2.13
C ALA A 193 21.04 -50.36 2.45
N ALA A 194 20.61 -50.67 3.67
CA ALA A 194 20.25 -52.02 4.11
C ALA A 194 19.11 -52.59 3.28
N ARG A 195 18.07 -51.80 3.00
CA ARG A 195 16.94 -52.22 2.16
C ARG A 195 17.38 -52.52 0.72
N ILE A 196 18.18 -51.63 0.12
CA ILE A 196 18.69 -51.81 -1.25
C ILE A 196 19.62 -53.04 -1.33
N MET A 197 20.50 -53.24 -0.36
CA MET A 197 21.35 -54.43 -0.31
C MET A 197 20.54 -55.70 -0.10
N GLY A 198 19.56 -55.68 0.80
CA GLY A 198 18.66 -56.81 1.05
C GLY A 198 17.86 -57.21 -0.18
N GLU A 199 17.28 -56.25 -0.90
CA GLU A 199 16.58 -56.50 -2.17
C GLU A 199 17.52 -57.07 -3.25
N LYS A 200 18.75 -56.55 -3.36
CA LYS A 200 19.74 -57.09 -4.32
C LYS A 200 20.19 -58.50 -3.97
N LEU A 201 20.44 -58.80 -2.69
CA LEU A 201 20.81 -60.14 -2.24
C LEU A 201 19.68 -61.14 -2.48
N LYS A 202 18.44 -60.78 -2.15
CA LYS A 202 17.27 -61.64 -2.38
C LYS A 202 17.10 -61.98 -3.86
N ASN A 203 17.26 -60.99 -4.74
CA ASN A 203 17.20 -61.19 -6.20
C ASN A 203 18.34 -62.05 -6.77
N LEU A 204 19.46 -62.19 -6.06
CA LEU A 204 20.57 -63.07 -6.45
C LEU A 204 20.37 -64.52 -6.00
N PHE A 205 19.61 -64.75 -4.92
CA PHE A 205 19.33 -66.09 -4.39
C PHE A 205 18.04 -66.72 -4.95
N ASP A 206 17.13 -65.93 -5.51
CA ASP A 206 15.91 -66.40 -6.20
C ASP A 206 16.15 -66.77 -7.69
N LYS A 207 17.42 -66.78 -8.15
CA LYS A 207 17.84 -67.27 -9.48
C LYS A 207 18.62 -68.58 -9.37
#